data_AF-B4JMP7-F1
#
_entry.id   AF-B4JMP7-F1
#
_cell.length_a   1.000
_cell.length_b   1.000
_cell.length_c   1.000
_cell.angle_alpha   90.00
_cell.angle_beta   90.00
_cell.angle_gamma   90.00
#
_symmetry.space_group_name_H-M   'P 1'
#
loop_
_entity.id
_entity.type
_entity.pdbx_description
1 polymer ?
#
loop_
_entity_poly.entity_id
_entity_poly.type
_entity_poly.pdbx_seq_one_letter_code
_entity_poly.pdbx_strand_id
1 'polypeptide(L)'
;MADEQQQQQQQQQKVQQEQSCPAERRRRRAQPMPPDNMIRNSIASSLTQIIVNMQDEDSKQKCRELLQVDDLIQGAHIKILTVLEQIDLEREQRERAISERRHRRSNQEN
;
A
#
# COMPACT_ATOMS: atom_id res chain seq x y z
N MET A 1 0.96 21.40 -34.03
CA MET A 1 1.55 20.09 -34.36
C MET A 1 3.06 20.29 -34.34
N ALA A 2 3.85 19.88 -33.35
CA ALA A 2 3.70 18.80 -32.38
C ALA A 2 4.32 19.23 -31.03
N ASP A 3 3.52 19.20 -29.97
CA ASP A 3 3.85 19.63 -28.58
C ASP A 3 3.77 18.42 -27.62
N GLU A 4 4.12 17.22 -28.11
CA GLU A 4 3.87 15.95 -27.40
C GLU A 4 5.13 15.23 -26.91
N GLN A 5 6.31 15.87 -26.94
CA GLN A 5 7.56 15.18 -26.62
C GLN A 5 8.30 15.61 -25.34
N GLN A 6 7.65 16.34 -24.44
CA GLN A 6 8.32 16.77 -23.19
C GLN A 6 7.55 16.56 -21.88
N GLN A 7 6.45 15.80 -21.88
CA GLN A 7 5.57 15.71 -20.71
C GLN A 7 5.68 14.43 -19.84
N GLN A 8 6.70 13.58 -20.04
CA GLN A 8 6.86 12.34 -19.26
C GLN A 8 7.98 12.34 -18.19
N GLN A 9 8.75 13.43 -18.01
CA GLN A 9 9.85 13.44 -17.04
C GLN A 9 9.60 14.17 -15.71
N GLN A 10 8.41 14.75 -15.46
CA GLN A 10 8.19 15.60 -14.29
C GLN A 10 7.50 14.97 -13.06
N GLN A 11 7.31 13.64 -13.00
CA GLN A 11 6.68 13.01 -11.82
C GLN A 11 7.64 12.46 -10.76
N GLN A 12 8.97 12.59 -10.92
CA GLN A 12 9.94 12.05 -9.94
C GLN A 12 10.66 13.08 -9.06
N GLN A 13 10.36 14.37 -9.14
CA GLN A 13 10.98 15.38 -8.27
C GLN A 13 9.93 16.24 -7.57
N LYS A 14 9.40 15.76 -6.44
CA LYS A 14 8.91 16.65 -5.37
C LYS A 14 8.97 15.99 -4.00
N VAL A 15 10.11 15.37 -3.70
CA VAL A 15 10.52 15.04 -2.33
C VAL A 15 11.86 15.70 -2.09
N GLN A 16 11.89 17.03 -1.95
CA GLN A 16 12.84 17.76 -1.10
C GLN A 16 12.65 19.28 -1.23
N GLN A 17 12.85 19.93 -0.08
CA GLN A 17 13.01 21.37 0.16
C GLN A 17 11.76 22.24 0.04
N GLU A 18 11.27 22.68 1.20
CA GLU A 18 11.49 24.07 1.65
C GLU A 18 11.11 24.17 3.14
N GLN A 19 12.14 24.25 3.99
CA GLN A 19 12.02 24.86 5.31
C GLN A 19 12.18 26.37 5.15
N SER A 20 11.49 27.11 6.04
CA SER A 20 11.60 28.54 6.36
C SER A 20 10.65 29.51 5.62
N CYS A 21 9.51 29.80 6.26
CA CYS A 21 8.97 31.15 6.52
C CYS A 21 7.70 31.03 7.40
N PRO A 22 7.40 31.98 8.31
CA PRO A 22 6.44 31.78 9.39
C PRO A 22 5.00 32.18 9.02
N ALA A 23 4.05 31.39 9.53
CA ALA A 23 2.67 31.74 9.83
C ALA A 23 1.77 32.30 8.70
N GLU A 24 1.26 31.39 7.87
CA GLU A 24 -0.13 31.46 7.41
C GLU A 24 -0.75 30.08 7.55
N ARG A 25 -1.55 29.86 8.60
CA ARG A 25 -2.34 28.64 8.81
C ARG A 25 -3.45 28.56 7.75
N ARG A 26 -3.07 28.36 6.48
CA ARG A 26 -3.99 27.79 5.50
C ARG A 26 -4.34 26.41 6.02
N ARG A 27 -5.58 26.26 6.50
CA ARG A 27 -6.17 24.95 6.80
C ARG A 27 -6.04 24.11 5.53
N ARG A 28 -4.97 23.31 5.43
CA ARG A 28 -4.84 22.28 4.42
C ARG A 28 -6.04 21.37 4.67
N ARG A 29 -7.07 21.48 3.83
CA ARG A 29 -8.16 20.50 3.80
C ARG A 29 -7.45 19.16 3.64
N ALA A 30 -7.53 18.31 4.66
CA ALA A 30 -6.98 16.98 4.59
C ALA A 30 -7.57 16.35 3.33
N GLN A 31 -6.70 15.97 2.39
CA GLN A 31 -7.13 15.19 1.26
C GLN A 31 -7.82 13.94 1.83
N PRO A 32 -9.00 13.56 1.32
CA PRO A 32 -9.63 12.33 1.76
C PRO A 32 -8.63 11.20 1.52
N MET A 33 -8.38 10.42 2.56
CA MET A 33 -7.51 9.25 2.46
C MET A 33 -8.06 8.38 1.31
N PRO A 34 -7.21 7.92 0.38
CA PRO A 34 -7.67 7.05 -0.69
C PRO A 34 -8.30 5.79 -0.07
N PRO A 35 -9.35 5.24 -0.68
CA PRO A 35 -10.01 4.06 -0.14
C PRO A 35 -9.04 2.87 -0.11
N ASP A 36 -9.14 2.03 0.92
CA ASP A 36 -8.19 0.93 1.16
C ASP A 36 -8.06 -0.02 -0.04
N ASN A 37 -9.15 -0.22 -0.79
CA ASN A 37 -9.14 -0.99 -2.04
C ASN A 37 -8.16 -0.42 -3.08
N MET A 38 -8.12 0.91 -3.26
CA MET A 38 -7.19 1.53 -4.20
C MET A 38 -5.74 1.39 -3.73
N ILE A 39 -5.51 1.50 -2.42
CA ILE A 39 -4.19 1.31 -1.82
C ILE A 39 -3.72 -0.14 -2.04
N ARG A 40 -4.56 -1.14 -1.70
CA ARG A 40 -4.26 -2.57 -1.91
C ARG A 40 -3.93 -2.88 -3.37
N ASN A 41 -4.73 -2.38 -4.31
CA ASN A 41 -4.48 -2.57 -5.74
C ASN A 41 -3.15 -1.93 -6.18
N SER A 42 -2.85 -0.71 -5.71
CA SER A 42 -1.58 -0.06 -6.02
C SER A 42 -0.40 -0.87 -5.49
N ILE A 43 -0.47 -1.36 -4.25
CA ILE A 43 0.57 -2.19 -3.65
C ILE A 43 0.76 -3.49 -4.44
N ALA A 44 -0.34 -4.19 -4.73
CA ALA A 44 -0.29 -5.46 -5.47
C ALA A 44 0.30 -5.28 -6.88
N SER A 45 -0.08 -4.20 -7.57
CA SER A 45 0.48 -3.85 -8.89
C SER A 45 1.98 -3.59 -8.80
N SER A 46 2.42 -2.75 -7.86
CA SER A 46 3.84 -2.43 -7.69
C SER A 46 4.68 -3.66 -7.33
N LEU A 47 4.20 -4.50 -6.41
CA LEU A 47 4.90 -5.73 -6.02
C LEU A 47 4.99 -6.73 -7.17
N THR A 48 3.89 -6.90 -7.93
CA THR A 48 3.89 -7.75 -9.13
C THR A 48 4.93 -7.27 -10.13
N GLN A 49 4.98 -5.96 -10.38
CA GLN A 49 5.94 -5.37 -11.32
C GLN A 49 7.39 -5.57 -10.87
N ILE A 50 7.68 -5.42 -9.57
CA ILE A 50 9.02 -5.70 -9.01
C ILE A 50 9.41 -7.16 -9.26
N ILE A 51 8.49 -8.09 -8.97
CA ILE A 51 8.74 -9.53 -9.10
C ILE A 51 8.93 -9.92 -10.58
N VAL A 52 8.11 -9.39 -11.48
CA VAL A 52 8.21 -9.67 -12.92
C VAL A 52 9.52 -9.14 -13.51
N ASN A 53 9.94 -7.93 -13.10
CA ASN A 53 11.16 -7.28 -13.57
C ASN A 53 12.43 -7.70 -12.81
N MET A 54 12.31 -8.63 -11.85
CA MET A 54 13.43 -9.17 -11.11
C MET A 54 14.36 -9.94 -12.05
N GLN A 55 15.66 -9.61 -11.99
CA GLN A 55 16.73 -10.25 -12.79
C GLN A 55 17.30 -11.50 -12.12
N ASP A 56 17.22 -11.58 -10.79
CA ASP A 56 17.66 -12.75 -10.05
C ASP A 56 16.62 -13.86 -10.13
N GLU A 57 16.92 -14.89 -10.92
CA GLU A 57 16.01 -16.01 -11.16
C GLU A 57 15.81 -16.87 -9.90
N ASP A 58 16.79 -16.95 -8.99
CA ASP A 58 16.62 -17.70 -7.73
C ASP A 58 15.58 -17.02 -6.83
N SER A 59 15.66 -15.69 -6.71
CA SER A 59 14.66 -14.92 -5.98
C SER A 59 13.30 -14.96 -6.66
N LYS A 60 13.26 -14.92 -8.00
CA LYS A 60 12.03 -15.02 -8.78
C LYS A 60 11.34 -16.38 -8.60
N GLN A 61 12.12 -17.46 -8.57
CA GLN A 61 11.63 -18.80 -8.31
C GLN A 61 11.09 -18.94 -6.88
N LYS A 62 11.80 -18.40 -5.88
CA LYS A 62 11.28 -18.33 -4.51
C LYS A 62 9.97 -17.54 -4.43
N CYS A 63 9.82 -16.46 -5.19
CA CYS A 63 8.56 -15.72 -5.26
C CYS A 63 7.42 -16.57 -5.85
N ARG A 64 7.68 -17.39 -6.87
CA ARG A 64 6.67 -18.34 -7.40
C ARG A 64 6.23 -19.35 -6.35
N GLU A 65 7.17 -19.91 -5.61
CA GLU A 65 6.89 -20.87 -4.54
C GLU A 65 6.10 -20.24 -3.39
N LEU A 66 6.53 -19.06 -2.92
CA LEU A 66 5.85 -18.33 -1.85
C LEU A 66 4.42 -17.93 -2.22
N LEU A 67 4.23 -17.42 -3.44
CA LEU A 67 2.91 -17.03 -3.93
C LEU A 67 2.06 -18.22 -4.39
N GLN A 68 2.68 -19.41 -4.54
CA GLN A 68 2.08 -20.63 -5.09
C GLN A 68 1.45 -20.36 -6.45
N VAL A 69 2.22 -19.76 -7.36
CA VAL A 69 1.78 -19.44 -8.72
C VAL A 69 2.80 -19.92 -9.75
N ASP A 70 2.30 -20.53 -10.82
CA ASP A 70 3.13 -20.96 -11.94
C ASP A 70 3.57 -19.75 -12.78
N ASP A 71 2.64 -18.83 -13.06
CA ASP A 71 2.89 -17.59 -13.80
C ASP A 71 2.79 -16.36 -12.88
N LEU A 72 3.91 -15.65 -12.74
CA LEU A 72 4.00 -14.41 -11.98
C LEU A 72 3.25 -13.25 -12.64
N ILE A 73 3.13 -13.22 -13.97
CA ILE A 73 2.49 -12.11 -14.68
C ILE A 73 0.99 -12.11 -14.40
N GLN A 74 0.36 -13.28 -14.44
CA GLN A 74 -1.09 -13.41 -14.25
C GLN A 74 -1.48 -13.69 -12.80
N GLY A 75 -0.72 -14.54 -12.10
CA GLY A 75 -1.12 -15.06 -10.78
C GLY A 75 -0.69 -14.21 -9.59
N ALA A 76 0.46 -13.54 -9.67
CA ALA A 76 1.04 -12.86 -8.50
C ALA A 76 0.14 -11.72 -7.99
N HIS A 77 -0.43 -10.94 -8.89
CA HIS A 77 -1.29 -9.81 -8.52
C HIS A 77 -2.48 -10.25 -7.66
N ILE A 78 -3.20 -11.29 -8.10
CA ILE A 78 -4.38 -11.82 -7.40
C ILE A 78 -3.98 -12.39 -6.03
N LYS A 79 -2.86 -13.12 -5.96
CA LYS A 79 -2.38 -13.68 -4.70
C LYS A 79 -1.96 -12.61 -3.71
N ILE A 80 -1.22 -11.60 -4.16
CA ILE A 80 -0.82 -10.48 -3.30
C ILE A 80 -2.04 -9.72 -2.79
N LEU A 81 -3.02 -9.44 -3.65
CA LEU A 81 -4.29 -8.83 -3.22
C LEU A 81 -4.98 -9.64 -2.12
N THR A 82 -5.11 -10.95 -2.33
CA THR A 82 -5.78 -11.85 -1.36
C THR A 82 -5.07 -11.82 0.00
N VAL A 83 -3.74 -11.83 0.01
CA VAL A 83 -2.94 -11.75 1.24
C VAL A 83 -3.12 -10.40 1.93
N LEU A 84 -3.15 -9.30 1.18
CA LEU A 84 -3.38 -7.97 1.75
C LEU A 84 -4.76 -7.87 2.41
N GLU A 85 -5.80 -8.42 1.77
CA GLU A 85 -7.15 -8.47 2.35
C GLU A 85 -7.20 -9.30 3.64
N GLN A 86 -6.47 -10.42 3.69
CA GLN A 86 -6.36 -11.24 4.91
C GLN A 86 -5.68 -10.47 6.03
N ILE A 87 -4.57 -9.77 5.75
CA ILE A 87 -3.86 -8.96 6.73
C ILE A 87 -4.79 -7.87 7.33
N ASP A 88 -5.56 -7.21 6.48
CA ASP A 88 -6.49 -6.17 6.93
C ASP A 88 -7.60 -6.74 7.81
N LEU A 89 -8.14 -7.91 7.43
CA LEU A 89 -9.14 -8.62 8.24
C LEU A 89 -8.58 -9.04 9.60
N GLU A 90 -7.37 -9.60 9.64
CA GLU A 90 -6.70 -10.00 10.89
C GLU A 90 -6.42 -8.81 11.81
N ARG A 91 -6.03 -7.66 11.23
CA ARG A 91 -5.83 -6.41 11.98
C ARG A 91 -7.14 -5.94 12.61
N GLU A 92 -8.22 -5.92 11.85
CA GLU A 92 -9.53 -5.52 12.35
C GLU A 92 -10.01 -6.44 13.49
N GLN A 93 -9.88 -7.76 13.33
CA GLN A 93 -10.23 -8.72 14.37
C GLN A 93 -9.41 -8.51 15.64
N ARG A 94 -8.10 -8.25 15.50
CA ARG A 94 -7.21 -7.95 16.63
C ARG A 94 -7.64 -6.67 17.35
N GLU A 95 -7.99 -5.62 16.62
CA GLU A 95 -8.44 -4.35 17.20
C GLU A 95 -9.76 -4.50 17.95
N ARG A 96 -10.71 -5.25 17.38
CA ARG A 96 -11.98 -5.59 18.06
C ARG A 96 -11.74 -6.37 19.34
N ALA A 97 -10.88 -7.39 19.32
CA ALA A 97 -10.54 -8.14 20.52
C ALA A 97 -9.88 -7.26 21.60
N ILE A 98 -9.08 -6.27 21.21
CA ILE A 98 -8.47 -5.30 22.14
C ILE A 98 -9.52 -4.36 22.72
N SER A 99 -10.44 -3.83 21.89
CA SER A 99 -11.49 -2.92 22.35
C SER A 99 -12.47 -3.61 23.30
N GLU A 100 -12.85 -4.86 23.02
CA GLU A 100 -13.68 -5.69 23.92
C GLU A 100 -13.01 -5.93 25.28
N ARG A 101 -11.70 -6.25 25.29
CA ARG A 101 -10.95 -6.44 26.54
C ARG A 101 -10.90 -5.16 27.37
N ARG A 102 -10.78 -4.00 26.73
CA ARG A 102 -10.81 -2.70 27.41
C ARG A 102 -12.20 -2.45 28.02
N HIS A 103 -13.27 -2.68 27.26
CA HIS A 103 -14.62 -2.48 27.74
C HIS A 103 -14.97 -3.39 28.94
N ARG A 104 -14.54 -4.66 28.92
CA ARG A 104 -14.75 -5.57 30.06
C ARG A 104 -14.05 -5.12 31.33
N ARG A 105 -12.82 -4.60 31.24
CA ARG A 105 -12.10 -4.07 32.41
C ARG A 105 -12.82 -2.86 33.00
N SER A 106 -13.27 -1.94 32.16
CA SER A 106 -13.98 -0.73 32.61
C SER A 106 -15.32 -1.04 33.31
N ASN A 107 -16.00 -2.13 32.96
CA ASN A 107 -17.26 -2.53 33.62
C ASN A 107 -17.04 -3.31 34.93
N GLN A 108 -15.81 -3.72 35.25
CA GLN A 108 -15.48 -4.44 36.48
C GLN A 108 -14.99 -3.51 37.61
N GLU A 109 -14.69 -2.24 37.28
CA GLU A 109 -14.23 -1.19 38.21
C GLU A 109 -15.37 -0.26 38.69
N ASN A 110 -16.63 -0.55 38.33
CA ASN A 110 -17.85 0.09 38.85
C ASN A 110 -18.71 -0.92 39.62
#